data_AF-A0A3D1MAP5-F1
#
_entry.id   AF-A0A3D1MAP5-F1
#
_cell.length_a   1.000
_cell.length_b   1.000
_cell.length_c   1.000
_cell.angle_alpha   90.00
_cell.angle_beta   90.00
_cell.angle_gamma   90.00
#
_symmetry.space_group_name_H-M   'P 1'
#
loop_
_entity.id
_entity.type
_entity.pdbx_description
1 polymer ?
#
loop_
_entity_poly.entity_id
_entity_poly.type
_entity_poly.pdbx_seq_one_letter_code
_entity_poly.pdbx_strand_id
1 'polypeptide(L)'
;FNPINLLTGILSILLLASSCQKDDPVVYEVNPQDILSPTAGKIKEKSPEQFVAVLYANLFGTSISVSDQVEVERLLRSTGDKRLTWELIVSSYMNDPNVQLPDNLIMQQDLDGFVVETYNRFYFRPPSQIELEWWRDYLTNHPNVSTELVYLAFATSDEYFFY
;
A
#
# COMPACT_ATOMS: atom_id res chain seq x y z
N PHE A 1 31.13 -70.40 -18.32
CA PHE A 1 30.56 -69.04 -18.24
C PHE A 1 29.05 -69.16 -18.24
N ASN A 2 28.38 -68.93 -17.11
CA ASN A 2 26.93 -69.08 -16.99
C ASN A 2 26.24 -67.84 -17.60
N PRO A 3 25.45 -67.98 -18.68
CA PRO A 3 24.84 -66.84 -19.37
C PRO A 3 23.80 -66.11 -18.51
N ILE A 4 23.24 -66.80 -17.51
CA ILE A 4 22.24 -66.25 -16.57
C ILE A 4 22.86 -65.21 -15.63
N ASN A 5 24.11 -65.40 -15.18
CA ASN A 5 24.80 -64.47 -14.28
C ASN A 5 25.31 -63.21 -15.02
N LEU A 6 25.51 -63.32 -16.33
CA LEU A 6 25.82 -62.16 -17.19
C LEU A 6 24.58 -61.29 -17.40
N LEU A 7 23.42 -61.92 -17.60
CA LEU A 7 22.14 -61.23 -17.79
C LEU A 7 21.68 -60.48 -16.52
N THR A 8 21.88 -61.07 -15.34
CA THR A 8 21.55 -60.41 -14.05
C THR A 8 22.48 -59.25 -13.75
N GLY A 9 23.76 -59.33 -14.14
CA GLY A 9 24.72 -58.23 -14.03
C GLY A 9 24.34 -57.02 -14.90
N ILE A 10 23.92 -57.27 -16.14
CA ILE A 10 23.49 -56.23 -17.07
C ILE A 10 22.20 -55.55 -16.59
N LEU A 11 21.23 -56.32 -16.07
CA LEU A 11 19.98 -55.79 -15.55
C LEU A 11 20.20 -54.89 -14.31
N SER A 12 21.14 -55.27 -13.45
CA SER A 12 21.50 -54.51 -12.25
C SER A 12 22.18 -53.17 -12.58
N ILE A 13 22.96 -53.13 -13.67
CA ILE A 13 23.61 -51.91 -14.16
C ILE A 13 22.59 -50.95 -14.82
N LEU A 14 21.59 -51.48 -15.52
CA LEU A 14 20.52 -50.66 -16.11
C LEU A 14 19.67 -49.95 -15.05
N LEU A 15 19.41 -50.61 -13.91
CA LEU A 15 18.62 -50.05 -12.81
C LEU A 15 19.33 -48.89 -12.08
N LEU A 16 20.67 -48.87 -12.07
CA LEU A 16 21.46 -47.81 -11.44
C LEU A 16 21.61 -46.56 -12.33
N ALA A 17 21.43 -46.69 -13.65
CA ALA A 17 21.52 -45.56 -14.58
C ALA A 17 20.28 -44.62 -14.52
N SER A 18 19.15 -45.09 -13.97
CA SER A 18 17.90 -44.32 -13.91
C SER A 18 17.71 -43.50 -12.63
N SER A 19 18.62 -43.61 -11.64
CA SER A 19 18.46 -43.01 -10.31
C SER A 19 19.05 -41.60 -10.17
N CYS A 20 19.64 -41.04 -11.23
CA CYS A 20 20.28 -39.72 -11.19
C CYS A 20 19.73 -38.84 -12.30
N GLN A 21 18.47 -38.40 -12.15
CA GLN A 21 17.98 -37.23 -12.87
C GLN A 21 18.27 -36.02 -11.99
N LYS A 22 19.03 -35.07 -12.53
CA LYS A 22 19.19 -33.76 -11.91
C LYS A 22 17.81 -33.10 -11.97
N ASP A 23 17.26 -32.73 -10.82
CA ASP A 23 16.02 -31.96 -10.77
C ASP A 23 16.19 -30.73 -11.67
N ASP A 24 15.22 -30.50 -12.56
CA ASP A 24 15.23 -29.32 -13.41
C ASP A 24 15.38 -28.08 -12.52
N PRO A 25 16.26 -27.13 -12.86
CA PRO A 25 16.45 -25.96 -12.04
C PRO A 25 15.10 -25.26 -11.93
N VAL A 26 14.61 -25.08 -10.71
CA VAL A 26 13.44 -24.23 -10.42
C VAL A 26 13.83 -22.83 -10.88
N VAL A 27 13.40 -22.46 -12.09
CA VAL A 27 13.54 -21.10 -12.59
C VAL A 27 12.44 -20.31 -11.90
N TYR A 28 12.83 -19.54 -10.88
CA TYR A 28 11.95 -18.53 -10.32
C TYR A 28 11.73 -17.47 -11.40
N GLU A 29 10.58 -17.50 -12.05
CA GLU A 29 10.15 -16.40 -12.91
C GLU A 29 9.87 -15.20 -12.02
N VAL A 30 10.73 -14.19 -12.10
CA VAL A 30 10.49 -12.88 -11.49
C VAL A 30 9.82 -12.04 -12.58
N ASN A 31 8.56 -11.67 -12.37
CA ASN A 31 7.85 -10.79 -13.31
C ASN A 31 8.55 -9.43 -13.35
N PRO A 32 9.18 -9.03 -14.47
CA PRO A 32 9.80 -7.72 -14.57
C PRO A 32 8.73 -6.63 -14.42
N GLN A 33 8.96 -5.68 -13.51
CA GLN A 33 8.07 -4.54 -13.28
C GLN A 33 8.82 -3.26 -13.64
N ASP A 34 8.11 -2.32 -14.29
CA ASP A 34 8.64 -0.99 -14.57
C ASP A 34 8.74 -0.20 -13.26
N ILE A 35 9.98 0.15 -12.87
CA ILE A 35 10.25 0.93 -11.66
C ILE A 35 10.17 2.41 -12.02
N LEU A 36 9.09 3.07 -11.61
CA LEU A 36 9.01 4.53 -11.56
C LEU A 36 9.77 5.05 -10.32
N SER A 37 10.32 6.27 -10.41
CA SER A 37 11.00 6.90 -9.27
C SER A 37 10.05 6.98 -8.06
N PRO A 38 10.44 6.51 -6.86
CA PRO A 38 9.54 6.28 -5.73
C PRO A 38 9.09 7.55 -5.01
N THR A 39 9.54 8.73 -5.45
CA THR A 39 9.28 9.97 -4.72
C THR A 39 9.00 11.09 -5.70
N ALA A 40 7.90 11.81 -5.50
CA ALA A 40 7.59 13.05 -6.23
C ALA A 40 8.54 14.22 -5.91
N GLY A 41 9.73 13.94 -5.34
CA GLY A 41 10.68 14.94 -4.91
C GLY A 41 10.20 15.81 -3.74
N LYS A 42 9.30 15.29 -2.89
CA LYS A 42 8.71 16.05 -1.80
C LYS A 42 9.73 16.28 -0.69
N ILE A 43 10.09 17.53 -0.45
CA ILE A 43 11.14 17.92 0.51
C ILE A 43 10.70 19.03 1.45
N LYS A 44 9.54 19.65 1.21
CA LYS A 44 9.08 20.79 1.99
C LYS A 44 7.92 20.41 2.89
N GLU A 45 8.12 20.47 4.20
CA GLU A 45 7.06 20.22 5.18
C GLU A 45 5.93 21.24 5.01
N LYS A 46 4.68 20.76 5.05
CA LYS A 46 3.48 21.59 5.03
C LYS A 46 3.40 22.42 6.32
N SER A 47 3.03 23.69 6.20
CA SER A 47 2.64 24.45 7.39
C SER A 47 1.33 23.90 7.98
N PRO A 48 1.01 24.14 9.27
CA PRO A 48 -0.24 23.68 9.85
C PRO A 48 -1.48 24.13 9.05
N GLU A 49 -1.48 25.37 8.57
CA GLU A 49 -2.54 25.95 7.74
C GLU A 49 -2.73 25.15 6.45
N GLN A 50 -1.60 24.84 5.79
CA GLN A 50 -1.60 24.09 4.54
C GLN A 50 -2.06 22.66 4.75
N PHE A 51 -1.62 22.01 5.83
CA PHE A 51 -2.02 20.66 6.16
C PHE A 51 -3.53 20.58 6.40
N VAL A 52 -4.08 21.45 7.26
CA VAL A 52 -5.52 21.45 7.58
C VAL A 52 -6.36 21.71 6.34
N ALA A 53 -6.00 22.70 5.53
CA ALA A 53 -6.74 23.04 4.32
C ALA A 53 -6.74 21.89 3.30
N VAL A 54 -5.59 21.26 3.06
CA VAL A 54 -5.48 20.14 2.10
C VAL A 54 -6.17 18.89 2.64
N LEU A 55 -6.03 18.58 3.94
CA LEU A 55 -6.72 17.46 4.58
C LEU A 55 -8.22 17.60 4.44
N TYR A 56 -8.76 18.78 4.77
CA TYR A 56 -10.19 19.03 4.67
C TYR A 56 -10.67 18.92 3.21
N ALA A 57 -9.94 19.47 2.25
CA ALA A 57 -10.27 19.33 0.83
C ALA A 57 -10.28 17.87 0.37
N ASN A 58 -9.32 17.06 0.81
CA ASN A 58 -9.22 15.65 0.43
C ASN A 58 -10.35 14.80 1.04
N LEU A 59 -10.78 15.11 2.25
CA LEU A 59 -11.79 14.34 2.98
C LEU A 59 -13.22 14.80 2.67
N PHE A 60 -13.46 16.10 2.47
CA PHE A 60 -14.80 16.67 2.30
C PHE A 60 -15.07 17.22 0.90
N GLY A 61 -14.07 17.22 0.00
CA GLY A 61 -14.21 17.70 -1.37
C GLY A 61 -14.49 19.20 -1.49
N THR A 62 -14.31 19.97 -0.41
CA THR A 62 -14.60 21.41 -0.33
C THR A 62 -13.54 22.13 0.49
N SER A 63 -13.50 23.46 0.42
CA SER A 63 -12.62 24.25 1.29
C SER A 63 -13.17 24.36 2.71
N ILE A 64 -12.31 24.19 3.70
CA ILE A 64 -12.63 24.48 5.10
C ILE A 64 -13.02 25.97 5.29
N SER A 65 -13.91 26.24 6.24
CA SER A 65 -14.25 27.62 6.60
C SER A 65 -13.09 28.30 7.35
N VAL A 66 -12.99 29.64 7.25
CA VAL A 66 -11.92 30.39 7.93
C VAL A 66 -12.02 30.25 9.46
N SER A 67 -13.23 30.20 10.02
CA SER A 67 -13.41 30.02 11.46
C SER A 67 -12.89 28.67 11.95
N ASP A 68 -13.25 27.60 11.24
CA ASP A 68 -12.90 26.23 11.65
C ASP A 68 -11.39 25.99 11.46
N GLN A 69 -10.82 26.50 10.36
CA GLN A 69 -9.40 26.44 10.11
C GLN A 69 -8.60 27.10 11.24
N VAL A 70 -8.97 28.31 11.64
CA VAL A 70 -8.30 29.04 12.72
C VAL A 70 -8.42 28.30 14.06
N GLU A 71 -9.53 27.61 14.32
CA GLU A 71 -9.71 26.81 15.53
C GLU A 71 -8.77 25.59 15.55
N VAL A 72 -8.73 24.83 14.46
CA VAL A 72 -7.85 23.66 14.33
C VAL A 72 -6.38 24.06 14.42
N GLU A 73 -5.99 25.16 13.78
CA GLU A 73 -4.63 25.71 13.86
C GLU A 73 -4.23 26.11 15.28
N ARG A 74 -5.16 26.68 16.07
CA ARG A 74 -4.90 27.00 17.48
C ARG A 74 -4.62 25.75 18.29
N LEU A 75 -5.39 24.68 18.09
CA LEU A 75 -5.16 23.39 18.75
C LEU A 75 -3.75 22.89 18.45
N LEU A 76 -3.38 22.87 17.17
CA LEU A 76 -2.06 22.42 16.71
C LEU A 76 -0.90 23.24 17.25
N ARG A 77 -1.08 24.55 17.39
CA ARG A 77 -0.07 25.45 17.97
C ARG A 77 0.01 25.33 19.49
N SER A 78 -1.08 24.94 20.15
CA SER A 78 -1.16 24.81 21.61
C SER A 78 -0.61 23.47 22.14
N THR A 79 -0.51 22.45 21.27
CA THR A 79 -0.02 21.12 21.66
C THR A 79 1.47 20.94 21.36
N GLY A 80 2.19 20.33 22.31
CA GLY A 80 3.61 19.99 22.13
C GLY A 80 3.82 18.83 21.14
N ASP A 81 3.03 17.76 21.27
CA ASP A 81 3.04 16.64 20.32
C ASP A 81 2.10 16.91 19.15
N LYS A 82 2.70 17.37 18.05
CA LYS A 82 1.97 17.69 16.83
C LYS A 82 1.48 16.45 16.11
N ARG A 83 2.23 15.34 16.11
CA ARG A 83 1.85 14.11 15.39
C ARG A 83 0.60 13.50 15.99
N LEU A 84 0.56 13.37 17.31
CA LEU A 84 -0.65 12.91 18.00
C LEU A 84 -1.85 13.82 17.70
N THR A 85 -1.62 15.15 17.69
CA THR A 85 -2.70 16.11 17.38
C THR A 85 -3.24 15.92 15.96
N TRP A 86 -2.36 15.66 14.99
CA TRP A 86 -2.77 15.37 13.61
C TRP A 86 -3.64 14.12 13.51
N GLU A 87 -3.23 13.03 14.16
CA GLU A 87 -3.99 11.78 14.18
C GLU A 87 -5.39 11.97 14.80
N LEU A 88 -5.49 12.76 15.88
CA LEU A 88 -6.77 13.09 16.50
C LEU A 88 -7.67 13.93 15.59
N ILE A 89 -7.12 14.90 14.87
CA ILE A 89 -7.88 15.71 13.90
C ILE A 89 -8.40 14.82 12.76
N VAL A 90 -7.53 13.99 12.18
CA VAL A 90 -7.92 13.07 11.11
C VAL A 90 -9.01 12.13 11.61
N SER A 91 -8.83 11.50 12.77
CA SER A 91 -9.84 10.62 13.37
C SER A 91 -11.16 11.35 13.63
N SER A 92 -11.11 12.59 14.13
CA SER A 92 -12.31 13.42 14.32
C SER A 92 -13.04 13.65 13.00
N TYR A 93 -12.33 13.96 11.91
CA TYR A 93 -12.94 14.16 10.59
C TYR A 93 -13.50 12.87 9.99
N MET A 94 -12.86 11.71 10.21
CA MET A 94 -13.41 10.43 9.75
C MET A 94 -14.73 10.06 10.43
N ASN A 95 -14.98 10.57 11.65
CA ASN A 95 -16.24 10.39 12.37
C ASN A 95 -17.34 11.39 11.92
N ASP A 96 -17.04 12.36 11.07
CA ASP A 96 -18.02 13.32 10.56
C ASP A 96 -18.88 12.66 9.46
N PRO A 97 -20.21 12.72 9.52
CA PRO A 97 -21.07 12.09 8.52
C PRO A 97 -20.96 12.68 7.10
N ASN A 98 -20.35 13.87 6.95
CA ASN A 98 -20.14 14.52 5.67
C ASN A 98 -18.80 14.12 5.02
N VAL A 99 -17.99 13.29 5.69
CA VAL A 99 -16.74 12.78 5.11
C VAL A 99 -17.05 11.98 3.84
N GLN A 100 -16.30 12.25 2.77
CA GLN A 100 -16.46 11.58 1.49
C GLN A 100 -15.56 10.34 1.42
N LEU A 101 -15.99 9.28 2.10
CA LEU A 101 -15.36 7.96 2.05
C LEU A 101 -16.05 7.08 1.00
N PRO A 102 -15.28 6.42 0.11
CA PRO A 102 -15.80 5.31 -0.69
C PRO A 102 -16.34 4.18 0.22
N ASP A 103 -17.35 3.47 -0.26
CA ASP A 103 -17.85 2.28 0.43
C ASP A 103 -16.81 1.15 0.37
N ASN A 104 -16.73 0.34 1.43
CA ASN A 104 -15.81 -0.81 1.49
C ASN A 104 -16.01 -1.77 0.30
N LEU A 105 -17.24 -1.93 -0.18
CA LEU A 105 -17.56 -2.76 -1.34
C LEU A 105 -16.94 -2.20 -2.63
N ILE A 106 -16.91 -0.87 -2.79
CA ILE A 106 -16.30 -0.24 -3.97
C ILE A 106 -14.79 -0.52 -3.99
N MET A 107 -14.12 -0.38 -2.84
CA MET A 107 -12.71 -0.75 -2.71
C MET A 107 -12.47 -2.23 -3.04
N GLN A 108 -13.31 -3.14 -2.53
CA GLN A 108 -13.15 -4.58 -2.76
C GLN A 108 -13.42 -5.01 -4.21
N GLN A 109 -14.25 -4.26 -4.95
CA GLN A 109 -14.56 -4.52 -6.36
C GLN A 109 -13.43 -4.11 -7.29
N ASP A 110 -12.71 -3.03 -6.98
CA ASP A 110 -11.57 -2.54 -7.75
C ASP A 110 -10.47 -2.00 -6.84
N LEU A 111 -9.63 -2.92 -6.33
CA LEU A 111 -8.52 -2.59 -5.45
C LEU A 111 -7.50 -1.67 -6.14
N ASP A 112 -7.19 -1.94 -7.40
CA ASP A 112 -6.17 -1.18 -8.13
C ASP A 112 -6.64 0.25 -8.36
N GLY A 113 -7.87 0.42 -8.86
CA GLY A 113 -8.49 1.73 -9.05
C GLY A 113 -8.57 2.52 -7.74
N PHE A 114 -9.04 1.87 -6.67
CA PHE A 114 -9.12 2.50 -5.35
C PHE A 114 -7.76 2.98 -4.84
N VAL A 115 -6.70 2.17 -4.95
CA VAL A 115 -5.36 2.55 -4.51
C VAL A 115 -4.83 3.71 -5.35
N VAL A 116 -4.96 3.65 -6.67
CA VAL A 116 -4.51 4.73 -7.57
C VAL A 116 -5.23 6.05 -7.26
N GLU A 117 -6.55 6.02 -7.07
CA GLU A 117 -7.33 7.20 -6.70
C GLU A 117 -6.93 7.77 -5.33
N THR A 118 -6.67 6.89 -4.35
CA THR A 118 -6.24 7.29 -3.00
C THR A 118 -4.87 7.96 -3.04
N TYR A 119 -3.91 7.39 -3.78
CA TYR A 119 -2.59 7.99 -4.01
C TYR A 119 -2.68 9.36 -4.70
N ASN A 120 -3.53 9.49 -5.72
CA ASN A 120 -3.73 10.78 -6.39
C ASN A 120 -4.36 11.82 -5.47
N ARG A 121 -5.34 11.41 -4.64
CA ARG A 121 -6.02 12.28 -3.68
C ARG A 121 -5.07 12.80 -2.59
N PHE A 122 -4.33 11.91 -1.94
CA PHE A 122 -3.49 12.29 -0.80
C PHE A 122 -2.09 12.75 -1.20
N TYR A 123 -1.49 12.12 -2.21
CA TYR A 123 -0.09 12.33 -2.56
C TYR A 123 0.12 13.03 -3.90
N PHE A 124 -0.93 13.31 -4.67
CA PHE A 124 -0.83 13.97 -5.99
C PHE A 124 0.12 13.26 -6.96
N ARG A 125 0.20 11.94 -6.86
CA ARG A 125 0.95 11.06 -7.76
C ARG A 125 0.27 9.70 -7.83
N PRO A 126 0.48 8.91 -8.90
CA PRO A 126 0.13 7.51 -8.87
C PRO A 126 1.10 6.71 -7.98
N PRO A 127 0.68 5.51 -7.50
CA PRO A 127 1.60 4.57 -6.87
C PRO A 127 2.61 4.05 -7.90
N SER A 128 3.78 3.66 -7.42
CA SER A 128 4.68 2.79 -8.17
C SER A 128 4.09 1.38 -8.27
N GLN A 129 4.59 0.59 -9.23
CA GLN A 129 4.10 -0.77 -9.42
C GLN A 129 4.30 -1.67 -8.18
N ILE A 130 5.39 -1.45 -7.43
CA ILE A 130 5.66 -2.19 -6.18
C ILE A 130 4.67 -1.79 -5.08
N GLU A 131 4.37 -0.49 -4.93
CA GLU A 131 3.36 -0.02 -3.98
C GLU A 131 1.98 -0.57 -4.30
N LEU A 132 1.60 -0.58 -5.58
CA LEU A 132 0.32 -1.11 -6.02
C LEU A 132 0.19 -2.60 -5.71
N GLU A 133 1.22 -3.39 -6.01
CA GLU A 133 1.23 -4.83 -5.71
C GLU A 133 1.19 -5.09 -4.21
N TRP A 134 1.92 -4.31 -3.41
CA TRP A 134 1.88 -4.42 -1.94
C TRP A 134 0.47 -4.16 -1.39
N TRP A 135 -0.20 -3.11 -1.86
CA TRP A 135 -1.57 -2.80 -1.42
C TRP A 135 -2.56 -3.88 -1.85
N ARG A 136 -2.42 -4.39 -3.08
CA ARG A 136 -3.25 -5.47 -3.60
C ARG A 136 -3.14 -6.72 -2.73
N ASP A 137 -1.91 -7.17 -2.45
CA ASP A 137 -1.67 -8.33 -1.58
C ASP A 137 -2.20 -8.07 -0.15
N TYR A 138 -1.88 -6.91 0.42
CA TYR A 138 -2.30 -6.56 1.78
C TYR A 138 -3.81 -6.55 1.94
N LEU A 139 -4.55 -5.85 1.07
CA LEU A 139 -6.01 -5.73 1.17
C LEU A 139 -6.73 -7.04 0.81
N THR A 140 -6.16 -7.86 -0.07
CA THR A 140 -6.68 -9.20 -0.36
C THR A 140 -6.58 -10.12 0.86
N ASN A 141 -5.47 -10.06 1.58
CA ASN A 141 -5.22 -10.91 2.75
C ASN A 141 -5.86 -10.37 4.05
N HIS A 142 -6.35 -9.12 4.06
CA HIS A 142 -6.97 -8.47 5.23
C HIS A 142 -8.32 -7.84 4.87
N PRO A 143 -9.37 -8.64 4.58
CA PRO A 143 -10.66 -8.16 4.08
C PRO A 143 -11.46 -7.31 5.07
N ASN A 144 -11.04 -7.28 6.33
CA ASN A 144 -11.61 -6.48 7.42
C ASN A 144 -11.01 -5.07 7.52
N VAL A 145 -9.97 -4.75 6.74
CA VAL A 145 -9.48 -3.37 6.62
C VAL A 145 -10.54 -2.56 5.88
N SER A 146 -11.06 -1.52 6.53
CA SER A 146 -12.05 -0.61 5.94
C SER A 146 -11.37 0.49 5.13
N THR A 147 -12.13 1.11 4.23
CA THR A 147 -11.71 2.30 3.49
C THR A 147 -11.32 3.44 4.43
N GLU A 148 -12.00 3.59 5.57
CA GLU A 148 -11.64 4.54 6.63
C GLU A 148 -10.22 4.31 7.15
N LEU A 149 -9.86 3.06 7.46
CA LEU A 149 -8.51 2.72 7.94
C LEU A 149 -7.44 3.01 6.90
N VAL A 150 -7.73 2.75 5.63
CA VAL A 150 -6.81 3.11 4.53
C VAL A 150 -6.64 4.62 4.47
N TYR A 151 -7.73 5.39 4.43
CA TYR A 151 -7.65 6.85 4.35
C TYR A 151 -6.94 7.45 5.57
N LEU A 152 -7.17 6.90 6.77
CA LEU A 152 -6.45 7.27 7.98
C LEU A 152 -4.94 7.05 7.81
N ALA A 153 -4.53 5.86 7.34
CA ALA A 153 -3.11 5.55 7.10
C ALA A 153 -2.47 6.49 6.07
N PHE A 154 -3.21 6.87 5.02
CA PHE A 154 -2.71 7.80 4.02
C PHE A 154 -2.56 9.22 4.57
N ALA A 155 -3.54 9.69 5.35
CA ALA A 155 -3.56 11.03 5.94
C ALA A 155 -2.56 11.23 7.10
N THR A 156 -2.07 10.14 7.70
CA THR A 156 -1.08 10.19 8.79
C THR A 156 0.32 9.75 8.36
N SER A 157 0.53 9.39 7.10
CA SER A 157 1.84 9.00 6.60
C SER A 157 2.82 10.17 6.56
N ASP A 158 4.10 9.88 6.68
CA ASP A 158 5.15 10.89 6.55
C ASP A 158 5.07 11.61 5.19
N GLU A 159 4.81 10.90 4.09
CA GLU A 159 4.71 11.53 2.76
C GLU A 159 3.59 12.59 2.69
N TYR A 160 2.49 12.39 3.43
CA TYR A 160 1.40 13.36 3.47
C TYR A 160 1.82 14.71 4.06
N PHE A 161 2.81 14.72 4.95
CA PHE A 161 3.30 15.95 5.58
C PHE A 161 4.16 16.83 4.66
N PHE A 162 4.55 16.35 3.47
CA PHE A 162 5.47 17.08 2.60
C PHE A 162 4.83 17.47 1.25
N TYR A 163 5.35 18.54 0.66
CA TYR A 163 5.23 18.93 -0.75
C TYR A 163 6.50 18.60 -1.51
#